data_AF-A0A2W2ACY2-F1
#
_entry.id   AF-A0A2W2ACY2-F1
#
_cell.length_a   1.000
_cell.length_b   1.000
_cell.length_c   1.000
_cell.angle_alpha   90.00
_cell.angle_beta   90.00
_cell.angle_gamma   90.00
#
_symmetry.space_group_name_H-M   'P 1'
#
loop_
_entity.id
_entity.type
_entity.pdbx_description
1 polymer ?
#
loop_
_entity_poly.entity_id
_entity_poly.type
_entity_poly.pdbx_seq_one_letter_code
_entity_poly.pdbx_strand_id
1 'polypeptide(L)'
;MSIAQKGVRVVDNKGTVQYVDTSKWFSLGNNLYNKNKTGNIGIGLDTSVIPSARLVVSNGGNSSLPPLKLQYPLSGALADSVLTWNSADSTVRKIPAGTLLNNAWLRNGNAGTNPGTFASPGPDFIGTTDAAGFVIQTNNTERLRVLSAAPTQVGVATDAPAFTTPANTGAAIPTFGVDGTINATNYTNPVQTVTGGAWDMSKGATAKWTLAAGANTLTVTNMKAGMYGSIIVTNTGTSTISFGSGTNKVINGGGGAPTLTPVAGAVDVLSFLYDGTTFWWTVGNNFN
;
A
#
# COMPACT_ATOMS: atom_id res chain seq x y z
N MET A 1 39.87 -83.33 3.73
CA MET A 1 38.43 -83.07 3.97
C MET A 1 38.24 -81.57 4.12
N SER A 2 37.57 -80.93 3.15
CA SER A 2 37.18 -79.52 3.27
C SER A 2 35.96 -79.44 4.18
N ILE A 3 36.06 -78.69 5.28
CA ILE A 3 34.94 -78.44 6.19
C ILE A 3 33.91 -77.62 5.43
N ALA A 4 32.70 -78.15 5.26
CA ALA A 4 31.60 -77.44 4.63
C ALA A 4 31.33 -76.14 5.39
N GLN A 5 31.74 -75.02 4.81
CA GLN A 5 31.52 -73.71 5.40
C GLN A 5 30.00 -73.47 5.43
N LYS A 6 29.42 -73.44 6.65
CA LYS A 6 28.01 -73.11 6.90
C LYS A 6 27.78 -71.64 6.52
N GLY A 7 27.73 -71.34 5.22
CA GLY A 7 27.55 -69.99 4.68
C GLY A 7 26.09 -69.57 4.74
N VAL A 8 25.85 -68.30 5.07
CA VAL A 8 24.53 -67.68 4.95
C VAL A 8 24.14 -67.67 3.47
N ARG A 9 22.92 -68.12 3.19
CA ARG A 9 22.36 -68.17 1.83
C ARG A 9 21.34 -67.05 1.69
N VAL A 10 21.42 -66.30 0.60
CA VAL A 10 20.40 -65.34 0.18
C VAL A 10 19.77 -65.82 -1.11
N VAL A 11 18.50 -65.51 -1.33
CA VAL A 11 17.78 -65.87 -2.54
C VAL A 11 17.60 -64.58 -3.36
N ASP A 12 18.03 -64.59 -4.62
CA ASP A 12 17.82 -63.44 -5.50
C ASP A 12 16.36 -63.32 -5.95
N ASN A 13 16.03 -62.24 -6.67
CA ASN A 13 14.68 -61.98 -7.16
C ASN A 13 14.19 -63.00 -8.21
N LYS A 14 15.03 -63.95 -8.63
CA LYS A 14 14.68 -65.07 -9.53
C LYS A 14 14.61 -66.41 -8.80
N GLY A 15 14.75 -66.43 -7.47
CA GLY A 15 14.70 -67.66 -6.68
C GLY A 15 16.04 -68.41 -6.62
N THR A 16 17.13 -67.84 -7.15
CA THR A 16 18.44 -68.49 -7.15
C THR A 16 19.11 -68.31 -5.79
N VAL A 17 19.60 -69.40 -5.22
CA VAL A 17 20.37 -69.36 -3.98
C VAL A 17 21.78 -68.85 -4.27
N GLN A 18 22.12 -67.69 -3.71
CA GLN A 18 23.47 -67.14 -3.70
C GLN A 18 24.08 -67.26 -2.29
N TYR A 19 25.39 -67.51 -2.24
CA TYR A 19 26.12 -67.51 -0.98
C TYR A 19 26.52 -66.08 -0.64
N VAL A 20 26.20 -65.65 0.58
CA VAL A 20 26.65 -64.36 1.07
C VAL A 20 28.17 -64.39 1.20
N ASP A 21 28.83 -63.37 0.65
CA ASP A 21 30.27 -63.17 0.86
C ASP A 21 30.54 -62.91 2.34
N THR A 22 30.93 -63.98 3.04
CA THR A 22 31.22 -63.95 4.47
C THR A 22 32.43 -63.10 4.83
N SER A 23 33.23 -62.61 3.87
CA SER A 23 34.26 -61.59 4.12
C SER A 23 33.69 -60.18 4.25
N LYS A 24 32.51 -59.94 3.68
CA LYS A 24 31.83 -58.63 3.62
C LYS A 24 30.56 -58.55 4.45
N TRP A 25 29.98 -59.69 4.85
CA TRP A 25 28.75 -59.74 5.63
C TRP A 25 28.76 -60.88 6.65
N PHE A 26 28.02 -60.73 7.75
CA PHE A 26 27.75 -61.80 8.72
C PHE A 26 26.28 -61.79 9.15
N SER A 27 25.79 -62.94 9.62
CA SER A 27 24.47 -63.05 10.23
C SER A 27 24.58 -63.11 11.75
N LEU A 28 23.66 -62.43 12.44
CA LEU A 28 23.40 -62.63 13.86
C LEU A 28 21.88 -62.68 14.06
N GLY A 29 21.37 -63.83 14.51
CA GLY A 29 19.94 -64.10 14.49
C GLY A 29 19.35 -64.06 13.08
N ASN A 30 18.21 -63.40 12.90
CA ASN A 30 17.51 -63.23 11.61
C ASN A 30 18.00 -62.02 10.80
N ASN A 31 19.12 -61.39 11.19
CA ASN A 31 19.60 -60.14 10.60
C ASN A 31 20.93 -60.35 9.87
N LEU A 32 21.13 -59.58 8.78
CA LEU A 32 22.35 -59.56 7.98
C LEU A 32 23.10 -58.24 8.21
N TYR A 33 24.37 -58.32 8.60
CA TYR A 33 25.24 -57.20 8.96
C TYR A 33 26.43 -57.09 8.00
N ASN A 34 26.82 -55.86 7.62
CA ASN A 34 28.01 -55.61 6.81
C ASN A 34 29.29 -55.66 7.67
N LYS A 35 30.37 -56.30 7.18
CA LYS A 35 31.69 -56.46 7.82
C LYS A 35 32.70 -55.37 7.44
N ASN A 36 32.29 -54.21 6.93
CA ASN A 36 33.29 -53.16 6.74
C ASN A 36 33.94 -52.81 8.10
N LYS A 37 35.23 -52.46 8.08
CA LYS A 37 36.02 -52.22 9.30
C LYS A 37 35.47 -51.05 10.14
N THR A 38 34.55 -50.26 9.60
CA THR A 38 33.93 -49.08 10.22
C THR A 38 32.55 -49.35 10.83
N GLY A 39 31.89 -50.47 10.50
CA GLY A 39 30.53 -50.81 10.93
C GLY A 39 29.43 -49.95 10.29
N ASN A 40 29.62 -49.52 9.04
CA ASN A 40 28.68 -48.70 8.27
C ASN A 40 27.94 -49.54 7.21
N ILE A 41 26.72 -49.15 6.84
CA ILE A 41 25.92 -49.79 5.79
C ILE A 41 25.80 -48.84 4.61
N GLY A 42 26.15 -49.31 3.41
CA GLY A 42 25.94 -48.60 2.16
C GLY A 42 24.89 -49.31 1.29
N ILE A 43 23.92 -48.57 0.77
CA ILE A 43 22.91 -49.03 -0.20
C ILE A 43 23.05 -48.17 -1.45
N GLY A 44 23.24 -48.81 -2.62
CA GLY A 44 23.34 -48.10 -3.91
C GLY A 44 24.63 -47.27 -4.11
N LEU A 45 25.70 -47.57 -3.36
CA LEU A 45 27.02 -46.97 -3.55
C LEU A 45 27.81 -47.70 -4.65
N ASP A 46 28.66 -46.95 -5.36
CA ASP A 46 29.71 -47.56 -6.17
C ASP A 46 30.72 -48.30 -5.28
N THR A 47 31.23 -49.41 -5.77
CA THR A 47 32.19 -50.32 -5.10
C THR A 47 33.50 -49.65 -4.68
N SER A 48 33.82 -48.49 -5.26
CA SER A 48 34.99 -47.66 -4.91
C SER A 48 34.77 -46.72 -3.72
N VAL A 49 33.51 -46.54 -3.26
CA VAL A 49 33.15 -45.54 -2.25
C VAL A 49 32.90 -46.19 -0.89
N ILE A 50 33.64 -45.74 0.12
CA ILE A 50 33.44 -46.16 1.52
C ILE A 50 32.27 -45.35 2.10
N PRO A 51 31.25 -45.99 2.71
CA PRO A 51 30.16 -45.26 3.37
C PRO A 51 30.70 -44.32 4.47
N SER A 52 30.40 -43.03 4.34
CA SER A 52 30.84 -41.98 5.28
C SER A 52 30.00 -41.88 6.55
N ALA A 53 28.84 -42.55 6.61
CA ALA A 53 27.95 -42.59 7.77
C ALA A 53 27.49 -44.01 8.07
N ARG A 54 26.90 -44.23 9.26
CA ARG A 54 26.38 -45.54 9.71
C ARG A 54 25.41 -46.17 8.72
N LEU A 55 24.58 -45.36 8.07
CA LEU A 55 23.74 -45.74 6.95
C LEU A 55 23.89 -44.68 5.86
N VAL A 56 24.31 -45.11 4.67
CA VAL A 56 24.35 -44.30 3.47
C VAL A 56 23.45 -44.95 2.45
N VAL A 57 22.44 -44.21 1.99
CA VAL A 57 21.61 -44.61 0.86
C VAL A 57 21.90 -43.64 -0.26
N SER A 58 22.41 -44.17 -1.37
CA SER A 58 22.83 -43.39 -2.54
C SER A 58 22.16 -43.93 -3.78
N ASN A 59 21.96 -43.05 -4.76
CA ASN A 59 21.55 -43.39 -6.11
C ASN A 59 22.72 -43.29 -7.11
N GLY A 60 23.97 -43.20 -6.61
CA GLY A 60 25.17 -43.09 -7.44
C GLY A 60 25.26 -41.81 -8.26
N GLY A 61 24.60 -40.71 -7.83
CA GLY A 61 24.53 -39.45 -8.57
C GLY A 61 23.45 -39.41 -9.67
N ASN A 62 22.63 -40.45 -9.78
CA ASN A 62 21.51 -40.48 -10.71
C ASN A 62 20.39 -39.52 -10.29
N SER A 63 20.06 -38.52 -11.12
CA SER A 63 18.99 -37.55 -10.81
C SER A 63 17.57 -38.04 -11.08
N SER A 64 17.40 -39.20 -11.71
CA SER A 64 16.09 -39.73 -12.13
C SER A 64 15.38 -40.57 -11.06
N LEU A 65 16.11 -41.10 -10.08
CA LEU A 65 15.55 -41.90 -8.98
C LEU A 65 16.07 -41.40 -7.63
N PRO A 66 15.19 -41.16 -6.64
CA PRO A 66 15.63 -40.73 -5.32
C PRO A 66 16.36 -41.87 -4.59
N PRO A 67 17.33 -41.57 -3.72
CA PRO A 67 18.03 -42.58 -2.94
C PRO A 67 17.08 -43.31 -1.97
N LEU A 68 16.06 -42.64 -1.42
CA LEU A 68 15.07 -43.22 -0.51
C LEU A 68 13.66 -42.84 -0.95
N LYS A 69 12.77 -43.84 -1.03
CA LYS A 69 11.32 -43.65 -1.22
C LYS A 69 10.58 -44.34 -0.08
N LEU A 70 9.77 -43.58 0.66
CA LEU A 70 8.88 -44.11 1.70
C LEU A 70 7.48 -44.28 1.11
N GLN A 71 6.89 -45.46 1.24
CA GLN A 71 5.52 -45.72 0.81
C GLN A 71 4.57 -45.56 1.99
N TYR A 72 3.48 -44.81 1.78
CA TYR A 72 2.41 -44.59 2.76
C TYR A 72 2.89 -44.03 4.13
N PRO A 73 3.58 -42.88 4.17
CA PRO A 73 3.90 -42.25 5.44
C PRO A 73 2.61 -41.84 6.18
N LEU A 74 2.63 -41.94 7.51
CA LEU A 74 1.54 -41.46 8.36
C LEU A 74 1.46 -39.92 8.31
N SER A 75 0.26 -39.36 8.54
CA SER A 75 0.06 -37.91 8.72
C SER A 75 0.73 -37.44 10.01
N GLY A 76 1.39 -36.28 9.97
CA GLY A 76 2.04 -35.69 11.13
C GLY A 76 1.12 -34.84 12.04
N ALA A 77 1.55 -34.62 13.26
CA ALA A 77 0.98 -33.73 14.27
C ALA A 77 1.95 -32.58 14.64
N LEU A 78 1.47 -31.53 15.31
CA LEU A 78 2.31 -30.41 15.74
C LEU A 78 3.37 -30.78 16.80
N ALA A 79 3.17 -31.89 17.52
CA ALA A 79 4.15 -32.45 18.44
C ALA A 79 5.26 -33.23 17.72
N ASP A 80 5.06 -33.57 16.45
CA ASP A 80 6.06 -34.28 15.66
C ASP A 80 7.20 -33.34 15.28
N SER A 81 8.22 -33.93 14.66
CA SER A 81 9.37 -33.18 14.18
C SER A 81 9.56 -33.39 12.70
N VAL A 82 10.05 -32.35 12.05
CA VAL A 82 10.48 -32.39 10.67
C VAL A 82 11.93 -32.86 10.64
N LEU A 83 12.22 -33.81 9.75
CA LEU A 83 13.60 -34.12 9.40
C LEU A 83 14.04 -33.16 8.30
N THR A 84 15.14 -32.46 8.56
CA THR A 84 15.80 -31.59 7.58
C THR A 84 17.15 -32.17 7.20
N TRP A 85 17.67 -31.73 6.06
CA TRP A 85 18.94 -32.17 5.52
C TRP A 85 19.82 -30.95 5.30
N ASN A 86 21.05 -30.98 5.78
CA ASN A 86 22.05 -29.98 5.40
C ASN A 86 22.84 -30.47 4.18
N SER A 87 22.72 -29.77 3.05
CA SER A 87 23.40 -30.12 1.80
C SER A 87 24.93 -30.00 1.87
N ALA A 88 25.47 -29.20 2.78
CA ALA A 88 26.91 -29.02 2.91
C ALA A 88 27.61 -30.24 3.54
N ASP A 89 26.95 -30.91 4.49
CA ASP A 89 27.55 -32.00 5.27
C ASP A 89 26.75 -33.33 5.21
N SER A 90 25.64 -33.36 4.47
CA SER A 90 24.74 -34.51 4.34
C SER A 90 24.11 -35.00 5.65
N THR A 91 24.12 -34.17 6.70
CA THR A 91 23.52 -34.54 7.99
C THR A 91 22.00 -34.42 7.95
N VAL A 92 21.32 -35.45 8.47
CA VAL A 92 19.89 -35.39 8.78
C VAL A 92 19.73 -34.80 10.17
N ARG A 93 18.95 -33.73 10.27
CA ARG A 93 18.69 -32.98 11.50
C ARG A 93 17.22 -33.04 11.84
N LYS A 94 16.89 -32.87 13.12
CA LYS A 94 15.50 -32.80 13.59
C LYS A 94 15.18 -31.36 13.96
N ILE A 95 14.05 -30.86 13.47
CA ILE A 95 13.46 -29.59 13.91
C ILE A 95 12.07 -29.90 14.46
N PRO A 96 11.78 -29.63 15.75
CA PRO A 96 10.42 -29.78 16.26
C PRO A 96 9.45 -28.91 15.44
N ALA A 97 8.33 -29.44 14.99
CA ALA A 97 7.41 -28.68 14.13
C ALA A 97 6.93 -27.39 14.80
N GLY A 98 6.72 -27.42 16.13
CA GLY A 98 6.33 -26.26 16.93
C GLY A 98 7.33 -25.09 16.91
N THR A 99 8.63 -25.32 16.68
CA THR A 99 9.61 -24.21 16.62
C THR A 99 9.54 -23.41 15.33
N LEU A 100 8.92 -23.95 14.28
CA LEU A 100 8.73 -23.25 13.00
C LEU A 100 7.69 -22.13 13.11
N LEU A 101 6.78 -22.20 14.10
CA LEU A 101 5.71 -21.22 14.30
C LEU A 101 6.24 -19.87 14.81
N ASN A 102 7.40 -19.84 15.47
CA ASN A 102 7.98 -18.62 16.05
C ASN A 102 8.54 -17.65 15.00
N ASN A 103 8.74 -18.10 13.76
CA ASN A 103 9.32 -17.30 12.67
C ASN A 103 8.29 -16.97 11.57
N ALA A 104 6.99 -17.15 11.86
CA ALA A 104 5.90 -16.93 10.91
C ALA A 104 4.90 -15.90 11.45
N TRP A 105 4.22 -15.19 10.56
CA TRP A 105 3.03 -14.41 10.91
C TRP A 105 1.80 -15.33 10.93
N LEU A 106 1.14 -15.43 12.09
CA LEU A 106 0.00 -16.32 12.30
C LEU A 106 -1.31 -15.69 11.81
N ARG A 107 -2.29 -16.53 11.44
CA ARG A 107 -3.62 -16.09 10.97
C ARG A 107 -4.37 -15.23 11.99
N ASN A 108 -4.15 -15.48 13.27
CA ASN A 108 -4.75 -14.76 14.38
C ASN A 108 -3.80 -13.68 14.94
N GLY A 109 -2.67 -13.42 14.27
CA GLY A 109 -1.62 -12.53 14.73
C GLY A 109 -0.62 -13.18 15.70
N ASN A 110 0.49 -12.47 15.94
CA ASN A 110 1.53 -12.87 16.87
C ASN A 110 1.39 -12.05 18.17
N ALA A 111 1.56 -12.70 19.32
CA ALA A 111 1.63 -12.01 20.61
C ALA A 111 3.09 -11.69 20.97
N GLY A 112 3.32 -10.63 21.76
CA GLY A 112 4.65 -10.29 22.26
C GLY A 112 5.61 -9.66 21.23
N THR A 113 5.09 -9.17 20.11
CA THR A 113 5.88 -8.44 19.10
C THR A 113 6.49 -7.16 19.68
N ASN A 114 7.71 -6.81 19.27
CA ASN A 114 8.38 -5.55 19.60
C ASN A 114 8.32 -4.57 18.42
N PRO A 115 7.37 -3.61 18.40
CA PRO A 115 7.19 -2.66 17.28
C PRO A 115 8.22 -1.51 17.26
N GLY A 116 9.40 -1.69 17.86
CA GLY A 116 10.39 -0.63 18.10
C GLY A 116 11.05 -0.02 16.86
N THR A 117 12.00 0.90 17.09
CA THR A 117 12.95 1.31 16.06
C THR A 117 14.04 0.23 15.91
N PHE A 118 14.83 0.27 14.82
CA PHE A 118 15.86 -0.71 14.41
C PHE A 118 16.98 -1.06 15.44
N ALA A 119 16.79 -0.83 16.74
CA ALA A 119 17.70 -1.25 17.80
C ALA A 119 17.50 -2.74 18.18
N SER A 120 18.62 -3.43 18.42
CA SER A 120 18.70 -4.88 18.71
C SER A 120 17.75 -5.33 19.84
N PRO A 121 16.99 -6.44 19.68
CA PRO A 121 17.07 -7.45 18.61
C PRO A 121 16.44 -7.05 17.26
N GLY A 122 16.03 -5.79 17.09
CA GLY A 122 15.34 -5.29 15.90
C GLY A 122 13.82 -5.36 16.06
N PRO A 123 13.06 -4.60 15.25
CA PRO A 123 11.61 -4.63 15.32
C PRO A 123 11.00 -5.83 14.61
N ASP A 124 9.90 -6.33 15.16
CA ASP A 124 9.05 -7.30 14.49
C ASP A 124 8.08 -6.56 13.56
N PHE A 125 8.06 -6.90 12.28
CA PHE A 125 7.12 -6.31 11.32
C PHE A 125 6.68 -7.28 10.22
N ILE A 126 5.50 -7.01 9.66
CA ILE A 126 5.06 -7.58 8.39
C ILE A 126 5.53 -6.62 7.30
N GLY A 127 6.49 -7.04 6.48
CA GLY A 127 7.01 -6.18 5.42
C GLY A 127 8.31 -6.70 4.81
N THR A 128 9.03 -5.81 4.15
CA THR A 128 10.37 -6.07 3.62
C THR A 128 11.37 -5.03 4.14
N THR A 129 12.63 -5.44 4.30
CA THR A 129 13.77 -4.55 4.52
C THR A 129 14.34 -3.98 3.21
N ASP A 130 13.89 -4.48 2.06
CA ASP A 130 14.39 -4.08 0.76
C ASP A 130 13.89 -2.68 0.38
N ALA A 131 14.59 -2.01 -0.53
CA ALA A 131 14.17 -0.74 -1.11
C ALA A 131 12.99 -0.87 -2.11
N ALA A 132 12.03 -1.75 -1.81
CA ALA A 132 10.83 -2.01 -2.60
C ALA A 132 9.57 -1.82 -1.76
N GLY A 133 8.47 -1.42 -2.39
CA GLY A 133 7.20 -1.24 -1.69
C GLY A 133 6.63 -2.58 -1.20
N PHE A 134 6.00 -2.58 -0.02
CA PHE A 134 5.24 -3.72 0.48
C PHE A 134 3.81 -3.68 -0.07
N VAL A 135 3.39 -4.73 -0.77
CA VAL A 135 2.11 -4.78 -1.49
C VAL A 135 1.20 -5.86 -0.90
N ILE A 136 -0.05 -5.50 -0.61
CA ILE A 136 -1.13 -6.43 -0.28
C ILE A 136 -2.02 -6.56 -1.51
N GLN A 137 -2.25 -7.79 -1.97
CA GLN A 137 -3.07 -8.09 -3.14
C GLN A 137 -4.24 -9.03 -2.78
N THR A 138 -5.35 -8.91 -3.50
CA THR A 138 -6.40 -9.94 -3.53
C THR A 138 -6.79 -10.20 -4.98
N ASN A 139 -6.87 -11.49 -5.36
CA ASN A 139 -7.15 -11.89 -6.74
C ASN A 139 -6.21 -11.23 -7.77
N ASN A 140 -4.90 -11.28 -7.51
CA ASN A 140 -3.84 -10.65 -8.32
C ASN A 140 -4.03 -9.13 -8.56
N THR A 141 -4.88 -8.48 -7.79
CA THR A 141 -5.13 -7.05 -7.86
C THR A 141 -4.53 -6.41 -6.62
N GLU A 142 -3.66 -5.41 -6.82
CA GLU A 142 -3.13 -4.60 -5.73
C GLU A 142 -4.27 -3.93 -4.94
N ARG A 143 -4.25 -4.05 -3.62
CA ARG A 143 -5.23 -3.47 -2.68
C ARG A 143 -4.63 -2.42 -1.76
N LEU A 144 -3.36 -2.59 -1.40
CA LEU A 144 -2.62 -1.65 -0.60
C LEU A 144 -1.15 -1.70 -0.98
N ARG A 145 -0.50 -0.53 -1.04
CA ARG A 145 0.96 -0.43 -1.15
C ARG A 145 1.50 0.54 -0.11
N VAL A 146 2.55 0.09 0.58
CA VAL A 146 3.42 0.93 1.40
C VAL A 146 4.70 1.15 0.61
N LEU A 147 4.94 2.39 0.17
CA LEU A 147 6.14 2.73 -0.61
C LEU A 147 7.40 2.65 0.27
N SER A 148 8.53 2.25 -0.33
CA SER A 148 9.84 2.22 0.33
C SER A 148 10.52 3.60 0.42
N ALA A 149 9.99 4.61 -0.27
CA ALA A 149 10.55 5.97 -0.36
C ALA A 149 9.60 7.03 0.22
N ALA A 150 10.18 8.14 0.70
CA ALA A 150 9.43 9.26 1.27
C ALA A 150 8.74 10.13 0.18
N PRO A 151 7.60 10.80 0.50
CA PRO A 151 6.84 10.71 1.74
C PRO A 151 5.95 9.46 1.79
N THR A 152 5.88 8.83 2.96
CA THR A 152 5.15 7.60 3.24
C THR A 152 3.65 7.77 2.94
N GLN A 153 3.17 7.20 1.83
CA GLN A 153 1.75 7.19 1.50
C GLN A 153 1.21 5.77 1.66
N VAL A 154 0.17 5.62 2.48
CA VAL A 154 -0.71 4.44 2.48
C VAL A 154 -1.64 4.61 1.29
N GLY A 155 -1.26 4.05 0.13
CA GLY A 155 -2.11 4.05 -1.06
C GLY A 155 -3.03 2.84 -1.04
N VAL A 156 -4.34 3.05 -0.92
CA VAL A 156 -5.36 2.00 -1.08
C VAL A 156 -5.66 1.85 -2.56
N ALA A 157 -5.34 0.70 -3.15
CA ALA A 157 -5.63 0.39 -4.54
C ALA A 157 -7.00 -0.32 -4.63
N THR A 158 -8.04 0.45 -4.89
CA THR A 158 -9.29 -0.05 -5.47
C THR A 158 -9.77 0.99 -6.47
N ASP A 159 -10.68 0.64 -7.38
CA ASP A 159 -11.13 1.57 -8.43
C ASP A 159 -11.86 2.83 -7.90
N ALA A 160 -12.11 2.93 -6.58
CA ALA A 160 -12.44 4.16 -5.86
C ALA A 160 -12.08 4.08 -4.36
N PRO A 161 -10.86 4.48 -3.95
CA PRO A 161 -10.46 4.54 -2.55
C PRO A 161 -10.83 5.90 -1.94
N ALA A 162 -11.77 5.93 -0.98
CA ALA A 162 -12.10 7.15 -0.26
C ALA A 162 -11.06 7.45 0.83
N PHE A 163 -10.29 8.54 0.64
CA PHE A 163 -9.50 9.16 1.71
C PHE A 163 -10.45 9.90 2.66
N THR A 164 -10.90 9.25 3.74
CA THR A 164 -11.73 9.98 4.70
C THR A 164 -10.95 10.96 5.57
N THR A 165 -9.61 10.86 5.65
CA THR A 165 -8.74 11.95 6.16
C THR A 165 -7.29 11.75 5.71
N PRO A 166 -6.74 12.54 4.78
CA PRO A 166 -5.30 12.70 4.68
C PRO A 166 -4.83 13.38 5.97
N ALA A 167 -4.14 12.66 6.85
CA ALA A 167 -3.40 13.26 7.96
C ALA A 167 -2.12 13.96 7.45
N ASN A 168 -2.28 14.78 6.40
CA ASN A 168 -1.20 15.50 5.76
C ASN A 168 -1.32 16.97 6.15
N THR A 169 -0.96 17.27 7.39
CA THR A 169 -0.76 18.66 7.84
C THR A 169 0.41 19.24 7.04
N GLY A 170 0.11 19.91 5.93
CA GLY A 170 1.10 20.65 5.12
C GLY A 170 1.19 20.27 3.64
N ALA A 171 0.48 19.24 3.16
CA ALA A 171 0.38 19.02 1.72
C ALA A 171 -0.71 19.91 1.14
N ALA A 172 -0.34 20.76 0.18
CA ALA A 172 -1.32 21.44 -0.66
C ALA A 172 -2.15 20.38 -1.39
N ILE A 173 -3.41 20.18 -0.96
CA ILE A 173 -4.40 19.48 -1.77
C ILE A 173 -4.88 20.51 -2.79
N PRO A 174 -4.47 20.43 -4.07
CA PRO A 174 -4.61 21.55 -5.02
C PRO A 174 -6.06 21.92 -5.29
N THR A 175 -6.98 20.97 -5.13
CA THR A 175 -8.43 21.19 -5.20
C THR A 175 -9.13 20.22 -4.25
N PHE A 176 -10.01 20.74 -3.40
CA PHE A 176 -10.92 19.93 -2.58
C PHE A 176 -12.31 20.01 -3.22
N GLY A 177 -12.68 18.98 -3.99
CA GLY A 177 -14.02 18.85 -4.55
C GLY A 177 -14.99 18.44 -3.44
N VAL A 178 -15.78 19.38 -2.96
CA VAL A 178 -16.84 19.12 -1.97
C VAL A 178 -18.20 19.41 -2.57
N ASP A 179 -19.05 18.39 -2.59
CA ASP A 179 -20.47 18.49 -2.94
C ASP A 179 -21.34 18.59 -1.67
N GLY A 180 -20.80 19.23 -0.62
CA GLY A 180 -21.39 19.24 0.72
C GLY A 180 -20.88 20.38 1.60
N THR A 181 -21.31 20.38 2.87
CA THR A 181 -20.98 21.43 3.85
C THR A 181 -19.48 21.53 4.10
N ILE A 182 -18.93 22.74 3.94
CA ILE A 182 -17.57 23.08 4.36
C ILE A 182 -17.63 23.56 5.81
N ASN A 183 -17.05 22.79 6.74
CA ASN A 183 -16.91 23.21 8.13
C ASN A 183 -15.47 23.70 8.38
N ALA A 184 -15.22 24.98 8.11
CA ALA A 184 -13.91 25.60 8.29
C ALA A 184 -13.91 26.56 9.49
N THR A 185 -12.89 26.48 10.35
CA THR A 185 -12.73 27.40 11.49
C THR A 185 -12.62 28.86 11.05
N ASN A 186 -12.00 29.10 9.89
CA ASN A 186 -11.95 30.39 9.21
C ASN A 186 -12.10 30.17 7.71
N TYR A 187 -13.07 30.82 7.10
CA TYR A 187 -13.24 30.88 5.64
C TYR A 187 -13.00 32.33 5.19
N THR A 188 -11.90 32.57 4.47
CA THR A 188 -11.54 33.89 3.94
C THR A 188 -11.45 33.85 2.42
N ASN A 189 -12.12 34.80 1.75
CA ASN A 189 -12.03 34.98 0.31
C ASN A 189 -11.01 36.09 0.00
N PRO A 190 -10.06 35.88 -0.93
CA PRO A 190 -9.17 36.93 -1.39
C PRO A 190 -9.95 38.12 -1.95
N VAL A 191 -9.63 39.33 -1.51
CA VAL A 191 -10.22 40.55 -2.07
C VAL A 191 -9.55 40.84 -3.40
N GLN A 192 -10.30 40.70 -4.48
CA GLN A 192 -9.83 41.02 -5.82
C GLN A 192 -9.67 42.53 -6.01
N THR A 193 -8.67 42.95 -6.80
CA THR A 193 -8.61 44.32 -7.32
C THR A 193 -9.16 44.30 -8.73
N VAL A 194 -10.30 44.95 -8.94
CA VAL A 194 -10.96 45.03 -10.24
C VAL A 194 -10.33 46.17 -11.05
N THR A 195 -9.92 45.84 -12.27
CA THR A 195 -9.38 46.79 -13.25
C THR A 195 -10.26 46.75 -14.49
N GLY A 196 -10.69 47.91 -14.98
CA GLY A 196 -11.55 48.01 -16.17
C GLY A 196 -12.95 47.41 -16.01
N GLY A 197 -13.40 47.17 -14.77
CA GLY A 197 -14.75 46.70 -14.47
C GLY A 197 -14.99 45.20 -14.67
N ALA A 198 -13.96 44.38 -14.83
CA ALA A 198 -14.10 42.92 -14.91
C ALA A 198 -13.91 42.26 -13.54
N TRP A 199 -14.93 41.58 -13.03
CA TRP A 199 -14.90 40.85 -11.77
C TRP A 199 -15.17 39.35 -12.00
N ASP A 200 -14.14 38.54 -11.75
CA ASP A 200 -14.15 37.10 -12.04
C ASP A 200 -14.43 36.30 -10.76
N MET A 201 -15.61 35.70 -10.66
CA MET A 201 -15.99 34.95 -9.45
C MET A 201 -15.16 33.70 -9.19
N SER A 202 -14.41 33.19 -10.17
CA SER A 202 -13.49 32.07 -9.93
C SER A 202 -12.29 32.45 -9.05
N LYS A 203 -12.01 33.76 -8.90
CA LYS A 203 -10.88 34.29 -8.12
C LYS A 203 -11.26 34.80 -6.73
N GLY A 204 -12.55 34.75 -6.37
CA GLY A 204 -13.05 35.17 -5.05
C GLY A 204 -14.33 35.99 -5.11
N ALA A 205 -15.16 35.92 -4.09
CA ALA A 205 -16.45 36.62 -4.04
C ALA A 205 -16.40 38.03 -3.44
N THR A 206 -15.20 38.57 -3.21
CA THR A 206 -15.00 39.92 -2.69
C THR A 206 -14.08 40.70 -3.62
N ALA A 207 -14.37 41.99 -3.81
CA ALA A 207 -13.62 42.85 -4.70
C ALA A 207 -13.54 44.30 -4.20
N LYS A 208 -12.56 45.04 -4.73
CA LYS A 208 -12.47 46.50 -4.66
C LYS A 208 -12.25 47.09 -6.05
N TRP A 209 -12.84 48.25 -6.32
CA TRP A 209 -12.71 48.93 -7.60
C TRP A 209 -12.70 50.45 -7.45
N THR A 210 -11.64 51.08 -7.97
CA THR A 210 -11.62 52.53 -8.14
C THR A 210 -12.24 52.89 -9.49
N LEU A 211 -13.35 53.63 -9.45
CA LEU A 211 -14.07 54.05 -10.64
C LEU A 211 -13.37 55.22 -11.33
N ALA A 212 -13.40 55.24 -12.66
CA ALA A 212 -13.06 56.45 -13.41
C ALA A 212 -14.24 57.42 -13.36
N ALA A 213 -13.96 58.73 -13.40
CA ALA A 213 -15.03 59.72 -13.56
C ALA A 213 -15.85 59.46 -14.83
N GLY A 214 -17.17 59.64 -14.75
CA GLY A 214 -18.09 59.36 -15.86
C GLY A 214 -18.64 57.93 -15.86
N ALA A 215 -18.90 57.39 -17.06
CA ALA A 215 -19.58 56.10 -17.22
C ALA A 215 -18.63 54.91 -17.10
N ASN A 216 -18.97 53.96 -16.22
CA ASN A 216 -18.25 52.71 -16.02
C ASN A 216 -19.18 51.53 -16.30
N THR A 217 -18.60 50.37 -16.61
CA THR A 217 -19.36 49.12 -16.80
C THR A 217 -18.78 48.03 -15.90
N LEU A 218 -19.61 47.44 -15.03
CA LEU A 218 -19.25 46.28 -14.22
C LEU A 218 -19.72 45.01 -14.92
N THR A 219 -18.78 44.12 -15.23
CA THR A 219 -19.07 42.80 -15.82
C THR A 219 -18.64 41.72 -14.83
N VAL A 220 -19.59 40.91 -14.37
CA VAL A 220 -19.33 39.81 -13.45
C VAL A 220 -19.31 38.50 -14.23
N THR A 221 -18.20 37.77 -14.19
CA THR A 221 -18.00 36.54 -14.97
C THR A 221 -17.90 35.30 -14.09
N ASN A 222 -18.04 34.12 -14.71
CA ASN A 222 -17.96 32.80 -14.04
C ASN A 222 -19.01 32.58 -12.94
N MET A 223 -20.17 33.21 -13.09
CA MET A 223 -21.32 33.04 -12.21
C MET A 223 -21.94 31.66 -12.30
N LYS A 224 -22.40 31.14 -11.16
CA LYS A 224 -23.29 29.97 -11.04
C LYS A 224 -24.46 30.33 -10.13
N ALA A 225 -25.61 29.69 -10.33
CA ALA A 225 -26.76 29.88 -9.47
C ALA A 225 -26.39 29.67 -7.98
N GLY A 226 -26.88 30.55 -7.12
CA GLY A 226 -26.59 30.55 -5.68
C GLY A 226 -25.32 31.30 -5.27
N MET A 227 -24.51 31.79 -6.22
CA MET A 227 -23.36 32.63 -5.89
C MET A 227 -23.80 34.02 -5.42
N TYR A 228 -23.04 34.56 -4.46
CA TYR A 228 -23.17 35.92 -3.94
C TYR A 228 -21.80 36.59 -3.93
N GLY A 229 -21.78 37.92 -3.84
CA GLY A 229 -20.52 38.65 -3.72
C GLY A 229 -20.72 40.08 -3.25
N SER A 230 -19.61 40.70 -2.80
CA SER A 230 -19.56 42.11 -2.40
C SER A 230 -18.37 42.82 -3.05
N ILE A 231 -18.62 44.02 -3.58
CA ILE A 231 -17.60 44.89 -4.15
C ILE A 231 -17.64 46.26 -3.48
N ILE A 232 -16.47 46.73 -3.05
CA ILE A 232 -16.26 48.10 -2.56
C ILE A 232 -15.88 48.96 -3.76
N VAL A 233 -16.61 50.05 -3.99
CA VAL A 233 -16.32 50.99 -5.07
C VAL A 233 -15.90 52.34 -4.50
N THR A 234 -14.87 52.95 -5.08
CA THR A 234 -14.41 54.29 -4.71
C THR A 234 -14.52 55.21 -5.91
N ASN A 235 -15.29 56.29 -5.76
CA ASN A 235 -15.46 57.31 -6.79
C ASN A 235 -14.23 58.20 -6.88
N THR A 236 -13.73 58.48 -8.09
CA THR A 236 -12.70 59.53 -8.33
C THR A 236 -13.31 60.87 -8.76
N GLY A 237 -14.63 60.89 -8.92
CA GLY A 237 -15.45 62.03 -9.33
C GLY A 237 -16.89 61.54 -9.50
N THR A 238 -17.76 62.34 -10.09
CA THR A 238 -19.13 61.88 -10.42
C THR A 238 -19.04 60.73 -11.42
N SER A 239 -19.48 59.54 -10.99
CA SER A 239 -19.37 58.32 -11.78
C SER A 239 -20.70 57.57 -11.81
N THR A 240 -20.93 56.79 -12.86
CA THR A 240 -22.05 55.86 -12.98
C THR A 240 -21.54 54.46 -13.28
N ILE A 241 -22.30 53.44 -12.90
CA ILE A 241 -22.03 52.04 -13.28
C ILE A 241 -23.22 51.53 -14.08
N SER A 242 -22.95 50.91 -15.22
CA SER A 242 -23.89 50.00 -15.88
C SER A 242 -23.44 48.56 -15.68
N PHE A 243 -24.36 47.59 -15.74
CA PHE A 243 -24.01 46.18 -15.62
C PHE A 243 -23.90 45.54 -17.00
N GLY A 244 -22.77 44.89 -17.28
CA GLY A 244 -22.42 44.33 -18.59
C GLY A 244 -22.92 42.91 -18.85
N SER A 245 -23.52 42.24 -17.86
CA SER A 245 -23.95 40.84 -17.98
C SER A 245 -25.21 40.52 -17.18
N GLY A 246 -26.05 39.63 -17.73
CA GLY A 246 -27.23 39.08 -17.06
C GLY A 246 -28.38 40.08 -16.86
N THR A 247 -29.46 39.60 -16.26
CA THR A 247 -30.56 40.47 -15.83
C THR A 247 -30.20 41.09 -14.49
N ASN A 248 -30.32 42.41 -14.33
CA ASN A 248 -29.90 43.11 -13.13
C ASN A 248 -31.09 43.83 -12.47
N LYS A 249 -31.30 43.56 -11.17
CA LYS A 249 -32.33 44.17 -10.34
C LYS A 249 -31.65 44.88 -9.18
N VAL A 250 -31.73 46.21 -9.13
CA VAL A 250 -31.16 47.02 -8.03
C VAL A 250 -32.25 47.35 -7.00
N ILE A 251 -31.90 47.37 -5.72
CA ILE A 251 -32.78 47.78 -4.62
C ILE A 251 -33.50 49.12 -4.92
N ASN A 252 -34.72 49.30 -4.37
CA ASN A 252 -35.55 50.51 -4.52
C ASN A 252 -36.02 50.86 -5.94
N GLY A 253 -36.30 49.85 -6.79
CA GLY A 253 -36.92 50.09 -8.10
C GLY A 253 -36.60 49.06 -9.17
N GLY A 254 -35.68 48.13 -8.90
CA GLY A 254 -35.53 46.86 -9.61
C GLY A 254 -35.18 46.96 -11.10
N GLY A 255 -34.80 48.12 -11.61
CA GLY A 255 -34.36 48.26 -13.00
C GLY A 255 -33.47 49.47 -13.14
N GLY A 256 -32.27 49.28 -13.68
CA GLY A 256 -31.33 50.38 -13.91
C GLY A 256 -29.98 50.21 -13.20
N ALA A 257 -29.20 51.28 -13.26
CA ALA A 257 -27.88 51.42 -12.65
C ALA A 257 -27.99 51.65 -11.13
N PRO A 258 -26.97 51.25 -10.34
CA PRO A 258 -26.88 51.65 -8.95
C PRO A 258 -26.68 53.18 -8.86
N THR A 259 -27.42 53.82 -7.96
CA THR A 259 -27.17 55.22 -7.59
C THR A 259 -25.92 55.25 -6.69
N LEU A 260 -24.89 55.95 -7.14
CA LEU A 260 -23.63 56.11 -6.41
C LEU A 260 -23.58 57.47 -5.72
N THR A 261 -22.73 57.59 -4.70
CA THR A 261 -22.46 58.87 -4.04
C THR A 261 -21.61 59.73 -4.99
N PRO A 262 -22.11 60.89 -5.49
CA PRO A 262 -21.51 61.58 -6.62
C PRO A 262 -20.35 62.52 -6.23
N VAL A 263 -19.49 62.09 -5.30
CA VAL A 263 -18.39 62.89 -4.75
C VAL A 263 -17.08 62.11 -4.88
N ALA A 264 -16.01 62.80 -5.29
CA ALA A 264 -14.69 62.21 -5.34
C ALA A 264 -14.24 61.75 -3.94
N GLY A 265 -13.66 60.57 -3.85
CA GLY A 265 -13.30 59.91 -2.60
C GLY A 265 -14.44 59.10 -1.98
N ALA A 266 -15.69 59.22 -2.48
CA ALA A 266 -16.80 58.53 -1.86
C ALA A 266 -16.74 57.01 -2.04
N VAL A 267 -16.88 56.29 -0.93
CA VAL A 267 -16.94 54.82 -0.88
C VAL A 267 -18.39 54.36 -0.83
N ASP A 268 -18.76 53.51 -1.78
CA ASP A 268 -20.04 52.79 -1.79
C ASP A 268 -19.76 51.28 -1.78
N VAL A 269 -20.70 50.47 -1.27
CA VAL A 269 -20.59 49.01 -1.27
C VAL A 269 -21.78 48.41 -2.01
N LEU A 270 -21.49 47.62 -3.04
CA LEU A 270 -22.50 46.91 -3.81
C LEU A 270 -22.39 45.43 -3.46
N SER A 271 -23.52 44.78 -3.19
CA SER A 271 -23.57 43.33 -2.97
C SER A 271 -24.66 42.71 -3.82
N PHE A 272 -24.51 41.43 -4.18
CA PHE A 272 -25.51 40.74 -4.97
C PHE A 272 -25.72 39.28 -4.54
N LEU A 273 -26.89 38.75 -4.89
CA LEU A 273 -27.18 37.32 -5.03
C LEU A 273 -27.52 37.03 -6.49
N TYR A 274 -27.02 35.93 -7.05
CA TYR A 274 -27.35 35.46 -8.39
C TYR A 274 -28.13 34.15 -8.34
N ASP A 275 -29.35 34.15 -8.88
CA ASP A 275 -30.24 32.98 -8.86
C ASP A 275 -30.06 32.02 -10.04
N GLY A 276 -29.09 32.30 -10.93
CA GLY A 276 -28.90 31.58 -12.19
C GLY A 276 -29.37 32.34 -13.43
N THR A 277 -30.15 33.41 -13.24
CA THR A 277 -30.66 34.28 -14.32
C THR A 277 -30.53 35.77 -14.02
N THR A 278 -30.73 36.13 -12.76
CA THR A 278 -30.88 37.52 -12.30
C THR A 278 -29.93 37.80 -11.15
N PHE A 279 -29.25 38.94 -11.24
CA PHE A 279 -28.52 39.55 -10.14
C PHE A 279 -29.44 40.45 -9.34
N TRP A 280 -29.48 40.21 -8.03
CA TRP A 280 -30.26 40.97 -7.06
C TRP A 280 -29.31 41.84 -6.25
N TRP A 281 -29.18 43.10 -6.64
CA TRP A 281 -28.21 44.05 -6.09
C TRP A 281 -28.77 44.85 -4.92
N THR A 282 -27.98 44.97 -3.87
CA THR A 282 -28.13 45.97 -2.81
C THR A 282 -27.00 46.98 -2.91
N VAL A 283 -27.30 48.24 -2.56
CA VAL A 283 -26.34 49.34 -2.57
C VAL A 283 -26.35 49.98 -1.20
N GLY A 284 -25.19 50.02 -0.56
CA GLY A 284 -24.94 50.88 0.57
C GLY A 284 -24.12 52.08 0.10
N ASN A 285 -24.59 53.29 0.37
CA ASN A 285 -23.94 54.52 -0.07
C ASN A 285 -23.19 55.24 1.05
N ASN A 286 -22.11 55.95 0.68
CA ASN A 286 -21.42 56.94 1.50
C ASN A 286 -20.84 56.38 2.81
N PHE A 287 -19.97 55.37 2.71
CA PHE A 287 -19.21 54.75 3.81
C PHE A 287 -17.91 55.52 4.15
N ASN A 288 -17.93 56.84 3.97
CA ASN A 288 -16.79 57.72 4.27
C ASN A 288 -16.69 58.07 5.75
#